data_AF-A0A1Q4AIJ8-F1
#
_entry.id   AF-A0A1Q4AIJ8-F1
#
_cell.length_a   1.000
_cell.length_b   1.000
_cell.length_c   1.000
_cell.angle_alpha   90.00
_cell.angle_beta   90.00
_cell.angle_gamma   90.00
#
_symmetry.space_group_name_H-M   'P 1'
#
loop_
_entity.id
_entity.type
_entity.pdbx_description
1 polymer ?
#
loop_
_entity_poly.entity_id
_entity_poly.type
_entity_poly.pdbx_seq_one_letter_code
_entity_poly.pdbx_strand_id
1 'polypeptide(L)'
;MSDAPSPVVSAMSAATQSLRDTAKWMVGGVVGTAAGVFAGSSLTSLGSLDPAADRGRLALALIGLLVGFGGLAIVVVWAFRVLTVETRTFREFVGNAEKEFEQARETLLERYKSWFPEGIASFKDYLSSVDAAHGRLKKGGNDDKDKALVAKAASDFAVFNANAGFTVVRNRFLSLRLALAVGTPIAIVGFGLFAWAVNPPPAKPRPPAFSLTIQGTR
;
A
#
# COMPACT_ATOMS: atom_id res chain seq x y z
N MET A 1 15.24 -11.00 -35.20
CA MET A 1 15.02 -11.90 -34.05
C MET A 1 15.16 -11.05 -32.80
N SER A 2 14.09 -10.89 -32.03
CA SER A 2 14.13 -10.12 -30.78
C SER A 2 14.91 -10.95 -29.77
N ASP A 3 16.05 -10.45 -29.29
CA ASP A 3 16.81 -11.12 -28.22
C ASP A 3 15.91 -11.37 -27.01
N ALA A 4 16.07 -12.54 -26.38
CA ALA A 4 15.32 -12.86 -25.19
C ALA A 4 15.58 -11.80 -24.10
N PRO A 5 14.54 -11.34 -23.37
CA PRO A 5 14.73 -10.37 -22.31
C PRO A 5 15.74 -10.91 -21.28
N SER A 6 16.64 -10.02 -20.82
CA SER A 6 17.65 -10.36 -19.80
C SER A 6 17.01 -11.13 -18.64
N PRO A 7 17.62 -12.24 -18.16
CA PRO A 7 17.09 -13.01 -17.04
C PRO A 7 16.76 -12.16 -15.80
N VAL A 8 17.53 -11.08 -15.59
CA VAL A 8 17.32 -10.12 -14.50
C VAL A 8 16.01 -9.34 -14.69
N VAL A 9 15.74 -8.87 -15.92
CA VAL A 9 14.52 -8.13 -16.25
C VAL A 9 13.29 -9.02 -16.03
N SER A 10 13.36 -10.26 -16.51
CA SER A 10 12.30 -11.26 -16.33
C SER A 10 12.05 -11.58 -14.85
N ALA A 11 13.12 -11.79 -14.07
CA ALA A 11 13.01 -12.05 -12.64
C ALA A 11 12.40 -10.87 -11.86
N MET A 12 12.79 -9.63 -12.18
CA MET A 12 12.25 -8.42 -11.52
C MET A 12 10.78 -8.19 -11.86
N SER A 13 10.39 -8.44 -13.11
CA SER A 13 8.98 -8.40 -13.53
C SER A 13 8.14 -9.44 -12.79
N ALA A 14 8.62 -10.68 -12.71
CA ALA A 14 7.96 -11.75 -11.99
C ALA A 14 7.83 -11.45 -10.48
N ALA A 15 8.89 -10.93 -9.85
CA ALA A 15 8.86 -10.51 -8.46
C ALA A 15 7.86 -9.37 -8.21
N THR A 16 7.81 -8.39 -9.11
CA THR A 16 6.83 -7.28 -9.06
C THR A 16 5.39 -7.81 -9.14
N GLN A 17 5.13 -8.76 -10.04
CA GLN A 17 3.84 -9.39 -10.18
C GLN A 17 3.44 -10.17 -8.92
N SER A 18 4.36 -10.94 -8.34
CA SER A 18 4.15 -11.69 -7.09
C SER A 18 3.79 -10.77 -5.91
N LEU A 19 4.43 -9.60 -5.79
CA LEU A 19 4.10 -8.61 -4.76
C LEU A 19 2.68 -8.06 -4.94
N ARG A 20 2.26 -7.77 -6.16
CA ARG A 20 0.91 -7.27 -6.47
C ARG A 20 -0.15 -8.32 -6.21
N ASP A 21 0.09 -9.56 -6.62
CA ASP A 21 -0.85 -10.65 -6.39
C ASP A 21 -1.02 -10.90 -4.89
N THR A 22 0.08 -10.88 -4.14
CA THR A 22 0.04 -10.99 -2.68
C THR A 22 -0.73 -9.82 -2.05
N ALA A 23 -0.47 -8.58 -2.50
CA ALA A 23 -1.21 -7.41 -2.03
C ALA A 23 -2.73 -7.54 -2.29
N LYS A 24 -3.12 -7.99 -3.49
CA LYS A 24 -4.51 -8.24 -3.86
C LYS A 24 -5.17 -9.25 -2.92
N TRP A 25 -4.50 -10.37 -2.65
CA TRP A 25 -5.04 -11.40 -1.76
C TRP A 25 -5.15 -10.94 -0.30
N MET A 26 -4.13 -10.23 0.21
CA MET A 26 -4.19 -9.67 1.58
C MET A 26 -5.35 -8.68 1.72
N VAL A 27 -5.50 -7.77 0.76
CA VAL A 27 -6.54 -6.74 0.80
C VAL A 27 -7.92 -7.34 0.58
N GLY A 28 -8.04 -8.30 -0.34
CA GLY A 28 -9.26 -9.08 -0.53
C GLY A 28 -9.67 -9.83 0.74
N GLY A 29 -8.71 -10.40 1.47
CA GLY A 29 -8.95 -11.04 2.77
C GLY A 29 -9.49 -10.05 3.80
N VAL A 30 -8.84 -8.89 3.98
CA VAL A 30 -9.28 -7.86 4.94
C VAL A 30 -10.67 -7.31 4.59
N VAL A 31 -10.92 -6.96 3.33
CA VAL A 31 -12.22 -6.48 2.86
C VAL A 31 -13.29 -7.56 3.01
N GLY A 32 -12.96 -8.81 2.69
CA GLY A 32 -13.86 -9.96 2.86
C GLY A 32 -14.25 -10.18 4.32
N THR A 33 -13.29 -10.12 5.25
CA THR A 33 -13.57 -10.19 6.69
C THR A 33 -14.45 -9.03 7.15
N ALA A 34 -14.15 -7.81 6.73
CA ALA A 34 -14.97 -6.65 7.08
C ALA A 34 -16.41 -6.81 6.55
N ALA A 35 -16.58 -7.20 5.28
CA ALA A 35 -17.89 -7.45 4.69
C ALA A 35 -18.66 -8.56 5.44
N GLY A 36 -17.98 -9.65 5.83
CA GLY A 36 -18.57 -10.73 6.61
C GLY A 36 -19.02 -10.27 8.00
N VAL A 37 -18.21 -9.47 8.69
CA VAL A 37 -18.59 -8.85 9.96
C VAL A 37 -19.83 -7.97 9.77
N PHE A 38 -19.91 -7.18 8.70
CA PHE A 38 -21.08 -6.33 8.46
C PHE A 38 -22.34 -7.09 8.06
N ALA A 39 -22.21 -8.12 7.24
CA ALA A 39 -23.31 -8.99 6.85
C ALA A 39 -23.91 -9.72 8.08
N GLY A 40 -23.07 -10.07 9.05
CA GLY A 40 -23.50 -10.66 10.33
C GLY A 40 -23.87 -9.64 11.41
N SER A 41 -23.37 -8.40 11.31
CA SER A 41 -23.68 -7.36 12.30
C SER A 41 -25.10 -6.85 12.07
N SER A 42 -25.90 -6.85 13.13
CA SER A 42 -27.27 -6.35 13.11
C SER A 42 -27.29 -4.83 12.91
N LEU A 43 -27.00 -4.33 11.71
CA LEU A 43 -27.20 -2.91 11.36
C LEU A 43 -28.64 -2.45 11.69
N THR A 44 -29.59 -3.38 11.69
CA THR A 44 -30.97 -3.19 12.17
C THR A 44 -31.05 -2.73 13.63
N SER A 45 -30.15 -3.19 14.51
CA SER A 45 -30.14 -2.80 15.93
C SER A 45 -29.70 -1.36 16.18
N LEU A 46 -28.98 -0.75 15.23
CA LEU A 46 -28.67 0.68 15.24
C LEU A 46 -29.96 1.53 15.22
N GLY A 47 -30.99 1.07 14.51
CA GLY A 47 -32.31 1.72 14.46
C GLY A 47 -33.15 1.56 15.73
N SER A 48 -32.74 0.69 16.66
CA SER A 48 -33.42 0.50 17.95
C SER A 48 -32.93 1.43 19.06
N LEU A 49 -31.84 2.17 18.83
CA LEU A 49 -31.32 3.16 19.77
C LEU A 49 -32.17 4.43 19.72
N ASP A 50 -32.79 4.79 20.84
CA ASP A 50 -33.54 6.05 20.94
C ASP A 50 -32.56 7.24 21.00
N PRO A 51 -32.61 8.19 20.05
CA PRO A 51 -31.76 9.38 20.05
C PRO A 51 -31.96 10.30 21.27
N ALA A 52 -33.06 10.17 22.01
CA ALA A 52 -33.29 10.93 23.22
C ALA A 52 -32.70 10.24 24.46
N ALA A 53 -32.95 8.93 24.61
CA ALA A 53 -32.53 8.17 25.79
C ALA A 53 -31.09 7.63 25.75
N ASP A 54 -30.58 7.27 24.56
CA ASP A 54 -29.32 6.55 24.38
C ASP A 54 -28.23 7.38 23.67
N ARG A 55 -28.27 8.71 23.77
CA ARG A 55 -27.34 9.64 23.05
C ARG A 55 -25.88 9.24 23.11
N GLY A 56 -25.38 8.87 24.30
CA GLY A 56 -23.99 8.48 24.48
C GLY A 56 -23.62 7.20 23.73
N ARG A 57 -24.52 6.22 23.72
CA ARG A 57 -24.31 4.93 23.02
C ARG A 57 -24.40 5.10 21.51
N LEU A 58 -25.35 5.91 21.03
CA LEU A 58 -25.45 6.26 19.62
C LEU A 58 -24.18 6.96 19.13
N ALA A 59 -23.67 7.95 19.89
CA ALA A 59 -22.42 8.62 19.56
C ALA A 59 -21.23 7.64 19.56
N LEU A 60 -21.14 6.76 20.55
CA LEU A 60 -20.09 5.74 20.61
C LEU A 60 -20.15 4.76 19.44
N ALA A 61 -21.36 4.34 19.03
CA ALA A 61 -21.56 3.50 17.86
C ALA A 61 -21.07 4.19 16.58
N LEU A 62 -21.43 5.46 16.38
CA LEU A 62 -20.98 6.25 15.23
C LEU A 62 -19.45 6.43 15.22
N ILE A 63 -18.85 6.73 16.37
CA ILE A 63 -17.39 6.84 16.50
C ILE A 63 -16.73 5.50 16.19
N GLY A 64 -17.21 4.39 16.76
CA GLY A 64 -16.69 3.06 16.49
C GLY A 64 -16.75 2.71 15.01
N LEU A 65 -17.86 3.04 14.35
CA LEU A 65 -18.03 2.83 12.91
C LEU A 65 -17.04 3.67 12.09
N LEU A 66 -16.91 4.97 12.39
CA LEU A 66 -15.96 5.86 11.73
C LEU A 66 -14.51 5.42 11.92
N VAL A 67 -14.11 5.03 13.14
CA VAL A 67 -12.78 4.51 13.45
C VAL A 67 -12.54 3.20 12.69
N GLY A 68 -13.56 2.32 12.68
CA GLY A 68 -13.52 1.04 11.99
C GLY A 68 -13.24 1.18 10.50
N PHE A 69 -14.06 2.01 9.83
CA PHE A 69 -13.88 2.33 8.41
C PHE A 69 -12.62 3.14 8.13
N GLY A 70 -12.20 4.01 9.05
CA GLY A 70 -10.93 4.72 8.95
C GLY A 70 -9.73 3.77 8.90
N GLY A 71 -9.71 2.75 9.76
CA GLY A 71 -8.71 1.68 9.73
C GLY A 71 -8.69 0.92 8.40
N LEU A 72 -9.87 0.56 7.89
CA LEU A 72 -10.00 -0.10 6.59
C LEU A 72 -9.56 0.80 5.43
N ALA A 73 -9.94 2.08 5.44
CA ALA A 73 -9.58 3.05 4.42
C ALA A 73 -8.06 3.23 4.32
N ILE A 74 -7.35 3.26 5.46
CA ILE A 74 -5.88 3.27 5.48
C ILE A 74 -5.33 2.08 4.68
N VAL A 75 -5.78 0.85 4.96
CA VAL A 75 -5.31 -0.34 4.23
C VAL A 75 -5.60 -0.23 2.73
N VAL A 76 -6.81 0.17 2.36
CA VAL A 76 -7.25 0.26 0.96
C VAL A 76 -6.49 1.34 0.17
N VAL A 77 -6.24 2.51 0.76
CA VAL A 77 -5.47 3.57 0.11
C VAL A 77 -4.05 3.09 -0.23
N TRP A 78 -3.37 2.44 0.72
CA TRP A 78 -2.03 1.90 0.47
C TRP A 78 -2.03 0.72 -0.49
N ALA A 79 -3.08 -0.10 -0.47
CA ALA A 79 -3.27 -1.19 -1.42
C ALA A 79 -3.34 -0.67 -2.85
N PHE A 80 -4.14 0.37 -3.09
CA PHE A 80 -4.27 0.96 -4.41
C PHE A 80 -2.92 1.43 -4.95
N ARG A 81 -2.05 2.03 -4.12
CA ARG A 81 -0.70 2.44 -4.55
C ARG A 81 0.17 1.28 -5.02
N VAL A 82 0.05 0.11 -4.41
CA VAL A 82 0.78 -1.11 -4.84
C VAL A 82 0.21 -1.66 -6.15
N LEU A 83 -1.12 -1.63 -6.29
CA LEU A 83 -1.83 -2.19 -7.44
C LEU A 83 -1.75 -1.30 -8.68
N THR A 84 -1.63 0.03 -8.51
CA THR A 84 -1.46 0.95 -9.65
C THR A 84 -0.03 0.87 -10.19
N VAL A 85 0.06 0.64 -11.50
CA VAL A 85 1.32 0.52 -12.25
C VAL A 85 1.69 1.88 -12.80
N GLU A 86 2.76 2.51 -12.30
CA GLU A 86 3.19 3.84 -12.75
C GLU A 86 4.56 3.91 -13.42
N THR A 87 5.28 2.81 -13.60
CA THR A 87 6.55 2.87 -14.31
C THR A 87 6.33 2.65 -15.79
N ARG A 88 6.17 3.72 -16.58
CA ARG A 88 6.10 3.61 -18.04
C ARG A 88 7.47 3.73 -18.69
N THR A 89 8.44 4.48 -18.14
CA THR A 89 9.83 4.52 -18.67
C THR A 89 10.91 4.90 -17.65
N PHE A 90 12.18 4.58 -17.96
CA PHE A 90 13.35 5.06 -17.22
C PHE A 90 13.46 6.60 -17.20
N ARG A 91 13.02 7.27 -18.27
CA ARG A 91 12.99 8.75 -18.35
C ARG A 91 12.06 9.35 -17.31
N GLU A 92 10.85 8.80 -17.17
CA GLU A 92 9.91 9.21 -16.12
C GLU A 92 10.48 8.95 -14.73
N PHE A 93 11.12 7.79 -14.53
CA PHE A 93 11.79 7.46 -13.28
C PHE A 93 12.87 8.47 -12.89
N VAL A 94 13.66 8.96 -13.85
CA VAL A 94 14.69 9.98 -13.60
C VAL A 94 14.07 11.36 -13.35
N GLY A 95 12.97 11.70 -14.02
CA GLY A 95 12.31 13.00 -13.93
C GLY A 95 11.32 13.19 -12.79
N ASN A 96 10.83 12.12 -12.15
CA ASN A 96 9.78 12.21 -11.13
C ASN A 96 10.31 12.75 -9.78
N ALA A 97 9.72 13.81 -9.24
CA ALA A 97 10.12 14.45 -7.98
C ALA A 97 9.47 13.84 -6.72
N GLU A 98 8.66 12.80 -6.85
CA GLU A 98 8.08 12.10 -5.71
C GLU A 98 9.16 11.41 -4.85
N LYS A 99 9.01 11.51 -3.51
CA LYS A 99 9.96 10.95 -2.53
C LYS A 99 10.23 9.45 -2.72
N GLU A 100 9.24 8.68 -3.14
CA GLU A 100 9.39 7.24 -3.38
C GLU A 100 10.36 6.94 -4.53
N PHE A 101 10.34 7.79 -5.57
CA PHE A 101 11.24 7.70 -6.71
C PHE A 101 12.63 8.23 -6.37
N GLU A 102 12.73 9.27 -5.54
CA GLU A 102 14.00 9.76 -5.00
C GLU A 102 14.75 8.67 -4.22
N GLN A 103 14.10 8.03 -3.27
CA GLN A 103 14.69 6.95 -2.48
C GLN A 103 15.13 5.76 -3.36
N ALA A 104 14.30 5.39 -4.34
CA ALA A 104 14.65 4.36 -5.29
C ALA A 104 15.85 4.76 -6.16
N ARG A 105 15.93 6.02 -6.61
CA ARG A 105 17.09 6.53 -7.37
C ARG A 105 18.36 6.48 -6.55
N GLU A 106 18.35 6.92 -5.30
CA GLU A 106 19.54 6.88 -4.43
C GLU A 106 20.04 5.44 -4.24
N THR A 107 19.12 4.52 -3.94
CA THR A 107 19.44 3.10 -3.75
C THR A 107 20.04 2.47 -5.02
N LEU A 108 19.48 2.80 -6.19
CA LEU A 108 19.97 2.28 -7.46
C LEU A 108 21.26 2.96 -7.90
N LEU A 109 21.45 4.23 -7.56
CA LEU A 109 22.63 5.01 -7.90
C LEU A 109 23.85 4.39 -7.22
N GLU A 110 23.74 4.07 -5.94
CA GLU A 110 24.81 3.39 -5.19
C GLU A 110 25.14 2.03 -5.82
N ARG A 111 24.10 1.26 -6.20
CA ARG A 111 24.27 -0.07 -6.81
C ARG A 111 24.94 -0.03 -8.18
N TYR A 112 24.61 0.96 -9.02
CA TYR A 112 25.02 1.01 -10.42
C TYR A 112 26.07 2.07 -10.73
N LYS A 113 26.65 2.71 -9.71
CA LYS A 113 27.68 3.73 -9.88
C LYS A 113 28.84 3.27 -10.76
N SER A 114 29.25 2.00 -10.66
CA SER A 114 30.33 1.42 -11.47
C SER A 114 29.97 1.18 -12.94
N TRP A 115 28.69 1.25 -13.30
CA TRP A 115 28.23 1.07 -14.67
C TRP A 115 28.23 2.38 -15.46
N PHE A 116 28.37 3.53 -14.78
CA PHE A 116 28.36 4.82 -15.44
C PHE A 116 29.66 5.10 -16.19
N PRO A 117 29.57 5.77 -17.36
CA PRO A 117 30.75 6.30 -18.04
C PRO A 117 31.55 7.28 -17.17
N GLU A 118 32.82 7.48 -17.51
CA GLU A 118 33.68 8.45 -16.83
C GLU A 118 33.06 9.86 -16.83
N GLY A 119 33.12 10.53 -15.69
CA GLY A 119 32.56 11.87 -15.50
C GLY A 119 31.05 11.94 -15.27
N ILE A 120 30.34 10.80 -15.31
CA ILE A 120 28.90 10.74 -15.07
C ILE A 120 28.62 10.25 -13.65
N ALA A 121 28.01 11.09 -12.82
CA ALA A 121 27.74 10.80 -11.41
C ALA A 121 26.26 10.56 -11.09
N SER A 122 25.35 10.76 -12.05
CA SER A 122 23.91 10.61 -11.82
C SER A 122 23.18 9.95 -13.01
N PHE A 123 22.03 9.34 -12.74
CA PHE A 123 21.15 8.83 -13.79
C PHE A 123 20.65 9.91 -14.75
N LYS A 124 20.50 11.15 -14.25
CA LYS A 124 20.10 12.31 -15.06
C LYS A 124 21.18 12.67 -16.07
N ASP A 125 22.43 12.73 -15.61
CA ASP A 125 23.58 13.03 -16.46
C ASP A 125 23.82 11.92 -17.48
N TYR A 126 23.60 10.66 -17.06
CA TYR A 126 23.69 9.51 -17.96
C TYR A 126 22.63 9.61 -19.07
N LEU A 127 21.37 9.85 -18.69
CA LEU A 127 20.27 10.01 -19.64
C LEU A 127 20.52 11.18 -20.61
N SER A 128 20.98 12.33 -20.12
CA SER A 128 21.28 13.48 -20.98
C SER A 128 22.44 13.21 -21.94
N SER A 129 23.46 12.47 -21.50
CA SER A 129 24.62 12.12 -22.33
C SER A 129 24.22 11.17 -23.47
N VAL A 130 23.36 10.20 -23.16
CA VAL A 130 22.79 9.26 -24.14
C VAL A 130 21.86 9.99 -25.12
N ASP A 131 21.01 10.89 -24.64
CA ASP A 131 20.13 11.69 -25.49
C ASP A 131 20.93 12.58 -26.46
N ALA A 132 22.01 13.19 -25.98
CA ALA A 132 22.90 14.00 -26.81
C ALA A 132 23.62 13.15 -27.88
N ALA A 133 24.16 11.99 -27.49
CA ALA A 133 24.81 11.06 -28.43
C ALA A 133 23.82 10.53 -29.48
N HIS A 134 22.63 10.11 -29.05
CA HIS A 134 21.58 9.65 -29.95
C HIS A 134 21.13 10.78 -30.91
N GLY A 135 21.06 12.02 -30.43
CA GLY A 135 20.78 13.20 -31.25
C GLY A 135 21.86 13.48 -32.30
N ARG A 136 23.14 13.29 -31.98
CA ARG A 136 24.26 13.42 -32.95
C ARG A 136 24.21 12.34 -34.02
N LEU A 137 23.98 11.09 -33.63
CA LEU A 137 23.84 9.96 -34.58
C LEU A 137 22.66 10.18 -35.53
N LYS A 138 21.50 10.64 -35.02
CA LYS A 138 20.33 10.96 -35.85
C LYS A 138 20.58 12.06 -36.88
N LYS A 139 21.51 12.98 -36.62
CA LYS A 139 21.91 14.04 -37.56
C LYS A 139 22.95 13.58 -38.59
N GLY A 140 23.23 12.28 -38.67
CA GLY A 140 24.22 11.71 -39.59
C GLY A 140 25.63 11.58 -39.00
N GLY A 141 25.80 11.78 -37.69
CA GLY A 141 27.05 11.49 -37.00
C GLY A 141 27.37 9.98 -37.04
N ASN A 142 28.66 9.65 -37.13
CA ASN A 142 29.14 8.26 -37.24
C ASN A 142 30.19 7.88 -36.19
N ASP A 143 30.26 8.63 -35.08
CA ASP A 143 31.23 8.37 -34.00
C ASP A 143 30.94 7.02 -33.32
N ASP A 144 31.95 6.14 -33.29
CA ASP A 144 31.84 4.83 -32.67
C ASP A 144 31.64 4.91 -31.15
N LYS A 145 32.13 5.97 -30.49
CA LYS A 145 31.87 6.20 -29.07
C LYS A 145 30.39 6.47 -28.80
N ASP A 146 29.75 7.27 -29.65
CA ASP A 146 28.32 7.57 -29.54
C ASP A 146 27.48 6.31 -29.78
N LYS A 147 27.84 5.49 -30.77
CA LYS A 147 27.17 4.20 -31.03
C LYS A 147 27.31 3.25 -29.84
N ALA A 148 28.53 3.09 -29.32
CA ALA A 148 28.80 2.23 -28.17
C ALA A 148 28.04 2.70 -26.92
N LEU A 149 28.00 4.01 -26.68
CA LEU A 149 27.26 4.61 -25.56
C LEU A 149 25.76 4.34 -25.68
N VAL A 150 25.15 4.58 -26.85
CA VAL A 150 23.73 4.34 -27.08
C VAL A 150 23.38 2.85 -26.98
N ALA A 151 24.21 1.98 -27.55
CA ALA A 151 24.01 0.53 -27.47
C ALA A 151 24.11 0.01 -26.02
N LYS A 152 25.12 0.48 -25.26
CA LYS A 152 25.26 0.16 -23.84
C LYS A 152 24.09 0.68 -23.02
N ALA A 153 23.67 1.92 -23.27
CA ALA A 153 22.53 2.53 -22.57
C ALA A 153 21.22 1.78 -22.83
N ALA A 154 21.00 1.22 -24.01
CA ALA A 154 19.82 0.40 -24.29
C ALA A 154 19.74 -0.83 -23.37
N SER A 155 20.87 -1.51 -23.13
CA SER A 155 20.98 -2.62 -22.18
C SER A 155 20.82 -2.15 -20.74
N ASP A 156 21.56 -1.11 -20.35
CA ASP A 156 21.56 -0.57 -18.98
C ASP A 156 20.17 -0.06 -18.57
N PHE A 157 19.50 0.71 -19.43
CA PHE A 157 18.19 1.29 -19.14
C PHE A 157 17.12 0.21 -18.99
N ALA A 158 17.21 -0.91 -19.70
CA ALA A 158 16.30 -2.04 -19.49
C ALA A 158 16.45 -2.61 -18.06
N VAL A 159 17.69 -2.79 -17.59
CA VAL A 159 17.99 -3.27 -16.24
C VAL A 159 17.58 -2.24 -15.18
N PHE A 160 17.91 -0.96 -15.38
CA PHE A 160 17.56 0.12 -14.47
C PHE A 160 16.04 0.28 -14.34
N ASN A 161 15.32 0.24 -15.47
CA ASN A 161 13.86 0.35 -15.46
C ASN A 161 13.20 -0.83 -14.72
N ALA A 162 13.68 -2.05 -14.95
CA ALA A 162 13.16 -3.23 -14.26
C ALA A 162 13.40 -3.16 -12.74
N ASN A 163 14.60 -2.74 -12.32
CA ASN A 163 14.96 -2.66 -10.91
C ASN A 163 14.30 -1.43 -10.22
N ALA A 164 14.11 -0.33 -10.95
CA ALA A 164 13.33 0.83 -10.50
C ALA A 164 11.87 0.45 -10.24
N GLY A 165 11.22 -0.20 -11.20
CA GLY A 165 9.84 -0.69 -11.03
C GLY A 165 9.70 -1.61 -9.83
N PHE A 166 10.60 -2.59 -9.70
CA PHE A 166 10.61 -3.48 -8.55
C PHE A 166 10.82 -2.73 -7.23
N THR A 167 11.80 -1.82 -7.15
CA THR A 167 12.12 -1.09 -5.91
C THR A 167 10.97 -0.20 -5.45
N VAL A 168 10.34 0.52 -6.38
CA VAL A 168 9.16 1.36 -6.06
C VAL A 168 8.00 0.50 -5.56
N VAL A 169 7.67 -0.60 -6.26
CA VAL A 169 6.57 -1.49 -5.85
C VAL A 169 6.89 -2.16 -4.52
N ARG A 170 8.13 -2.57 -4.28
CA ARG A 170 8.59 -3.12 -3.00
C ARG A 170 8.42 -2.11 -1.87
N ASN A 171 8.81 -0.85 -2.06
CA ASN A 171 8.66 0.19 -1.04
C ASN A 171 7.18 0.44 -0.73
N ARG A 172 6.32 0.55 -1.75
CA ARG A 172 4.87 0.67 -1.58
C ARG A 172 4.29 -0.55 -0.85
N PHE A 173 4.78 -1.76 -1.14
CA PHE A 173 4.36 -2.98 -0.45
C PHE A 173 4.76 -2.98 1.03
N LEU A 174 5.95 -2.47 1.36
CA LEU A 174 6.37 -2.30 2.76
C LEU A 174 5.48 -1.30 3.49
N SER A 175 5.09 -0.21 2.84
CA SER A 175 4.10 0.74 3.39
C SER A 175 2.72 0.08 3.57
N LEU A 176 2.28 -0.75 2.61
CA LEU A 176 1.05 -1.54 2.76
C LEU A 176 1.13 -2.53 3.94
N ARG A 177 2.27 -3.20 4.14
CA ARG A 177 2.47 -4.08 5.31
C ARG A 177 2.30 -3.30 6.62
N LEU A 178 2.87 -2.10 6.71
CA LEU A 178 2.70 -1.24 7.88
C LEU A 178 1.24 -0.78 8.03
N ALA A 179 0.59 -0.40 6.92
CA ALA A 179 -0.81 -0.02 6.89
C ALA A 179 -1.72 -1.18 7.35
N LEU A 180 -1.43 -2.42 6.97
CA LEU A 180 -2.13 -3.62 7.46
C LEU A 180 -1.92 -3.81 8.96
N ALA A 181 -0.68 -3.68 9.43
CA ALA A 181 -0.32 -3.85 10.84
C ALA A 181 -0.99 -2.80 11.76
N VAL A 182 -1.24 -1.59 11.26
CA VAL A 182 -1.88 -0.50 12.02
C VAL A 182 -3.38 -0.41 11.77
N GLY A 183 -3.79 -0.44 10.51
CA GLY A 183 -5.18 -0.30 10.07
C GLY A 183 -6.07 -1.45 10.52
N THR A 184 -5.55 -2.68 10.55
CA THR A 184 -6.35 -3.85 10.99
C THR A 184 -6.71 -3.77 12.47
N PRO A 185 -5.78 -3.52 13.42
CA PRO A 185 -6.15 -3.28 14.82
C PRO A 185 -7.12 -2.11 15.01
N ILE A 186 -6.92 -0.99 14.31
CA ILE A 186 -7.83 0.15 14.36
C ILE A 186 -9.24 -0.27 13.91
N ALA A 187 -9.33 -1.03 12.82
CA ALA A 187 -10.59 -1.55 12.31
C ALA A 187 -11.29 -2.46 13.34
N ILE A 188 -10.54 -3.39 13.93
CA ILE A 188 -11.04 -4.32 14.95
C ILE A 188 -11.56 -3.56 16.18
N VAL A 189 -10.80 -2.59 16.69
CA VAL A 189 -11.20 -1.80 17.86
C VAL A 189 -12.44 -0.96 17.54
N GLY A 190 -12.46 -0.30 16.38
CA GLY A 190 -13.61 0.50 15.95
C GLY A 190 -14.89 -0.33 15.81
N PHE A 191 -14.82 -1.44 15.06
CA PHE A 191 -15.98 -2.33 14.88
C PHE A 191 -16.37 -3.05 16.17
N GLY A 192 -15.42 -3.36 17.06
CA GLY A 192 -15.70 -3.91 18.38
C GLY A 192 -16.46 -2.92 19.28
N LEU A 193 -16.03 -1.65 19.30
CA LEU A 193 -16.73 -0.57 20.01
C LEU A 193 -18.14 -0.37 19.44
N PHE A 194 -18.28 -0.37 18.12
CA PHE A 194 -19.57 -0.30 17.45
C PHE A 194 -20.48 -1.45 17.88
N ALA A 195 -20.00 -2.69 17.79
CA ALA A 195 -20.76 -3.89 18.15
C ALA A 195 -21.21 -3.87 19.62
N TRP A 196 -20.32 -3.45 20.53
CA TRP A 196 -20.65 -3.31 21.95
C TRP A 196 -21.69 -2.22 22.20
N ALA A 197 -21.59 -1.07 21.54
CA ALA A 197 -22.51 0.05 21.75
C ALA A 197 -23.94 -0.29 21.32
N VAL A 198 -24.09 -1.00 20.19
CA VAL A 198 -25.39 -1.42 19.66
C VAL A 198 -25.97 -2.63 20.41
N ASN A 199 -25.13 -3.49 20.98
CA ASN A 199 -25.57 -4.69 21.71
C ASN A 199 -24.75 -4.92 23.00
N PRO A 200 -24.98 -4.10 24.05
CA PRO A 200 -24.26 -4.25 25.30
C PRO A 200 -24.70 -5.53 26.01
N PRO A 201 -23.81 -6.17 26.78
CA PRO A 201 -24.17 -7.35 27.56
C PRO A 201 -25.30 -7.01 28.55
N PRO A 202 -26.24 -7.94 28.78
CA PRO A 202 -27.34 -7.70 29.71
C PRO A 202 -26.81 -7.41 31.12
N ALA A 203 -27.47 -6.50 31.85
CA ALA A 203 -27.11 -6.19 33.22
C ALA A 203 -27.17 -7.46 34.09
N LYS A 204 -26.15 -7.67 34.94
CA LYS A 204 -26.16 -8.79 35.88
C LYS A 204 -27.42 -8.72 36.76
N PRO A 205 -28.15 -9.84 36.96
CA PRO A 205 -29.32 -9.85 37.84
C PRO A 205 -28.91 -9.35 39.22
N ARG A 206 -29.63 -8.35 39.76
CA ARG A 206 -29.45 -7.98 41.17
C ARG A 206 -29.96 -9.16 42.01
N PRO A 207 -29.19 -9.65 43.00
CA PRO A 207 -29.67 -10.68 43.89
C PRO A 207 -30.99 -10.21 44.53
N PRO A 208 -31.98 -11.11 44.72
CA PRO A 208 -33.25 -10.74 45.32
C PRO A 208 -32.95 -10.08 46.67
N ALA A 209 -33.55 -8.91 46.90
CA ALA A 209 -33.51 -8.29 48.21
C ALA A 209 -34.05 -9.33 49.20
N PHE A 210 -33.22 -9.78 50.13
CA PHE A 210 -33.67 -10.62 51.22
C PHE A 210 -34.78 -9.86 51.96
N SER A 211 -36.04 -10.17 51.66
CA SER A 211 -37.16 -9.73 52.47
C SER A 211 -37.06 -10.53 53.77
N LEU A 212 -36.44 -9.93 54.78
CA LEU A 212 -36.59 -10.35 56.17
C LEU A 212 -38.06 -10.12 56.56
N THR A 213 -38.95 -10.99 56.11
CA THR A 213 -40.29 -11.10 56.66
C THR A 213 -40.11 -11.72 58.03
N ILE A 214 -39.92 -10.87 59.05
CA ILE A 214 -40.02 -11.30 60.45
C ILE A 214 -41.45 -11.77 60.64
N GLN A 215 -41.69 -13.08 60.53
CA GLN A 215 -42.92 -13.69 61.02
C GLN A 215 -42.94 -13.48 62.53
N GLY A 216 -43.72 -12.50 62.97
CA GLY A 216 -44.03 -12.31 64.37
C GLY A 216 -44.68 -13.56 64.92
N THR A 217 -43.95 -14.28 65.78
CA THR A 217 -44.49 -15.28 66.69
C THR A 217 -45.54 -14.61 67.57
N ARG A 218 -46.77 -15.12 67.54
CA ARG A 218 -47.78 -14.91 68.58
C ARG A 218 -47.58 -15.92 69.68
#